data_AF-A0A085JCF5-F1
#
_entry.id   AF-A0A085JCF5-F1
#
_cell.length_a   1.000
_cell.length_b   1.000
_cell.length_c   1.000
_cell.angle_alpha   90.00
_cell.angle_beta   90.00
_cell.angle_gamma   90.00
#
_symmetry.space_group_name_H-M   'P 1'
#
loop_
_entity.id
_entity.type
_entity.pdbx_description
1 polymer ?
#
loop_
_entity_poly.entity_id
_entity_poly.type
_entity_poly.pdbx_seq_one_letter_code
_entity_poly.pdbx_strand_id
1 'polypeptide(L)'
;MFPHRHNTCLRAGIFLSLASPSPVFITLHSLRSICYTAFFILRATSRRERKVNFAGKNIETDGEGYLKHPADWSVELAPHIAALEDITLTDAHWEVVNFVREFYLEFNTSPAIRMLVKAMAKKYGEEKGNSRYLFRLFPDGPAKQATKIAGLPKPAKCL
;
A
#
# COMPACT_ATOMS: atom_id res chain seq x y z
N MET A 1 4.05 36.51 -24.64
CA MET A 1 4.97 37.59 -25.06
C MET A 1 5.61 38.14 -23.79
N PHE A 2 6.85 37.74 -23.46
CA PHE A 2 7.62 38.34 -22.36
C PHE A 2 8.14 39.72 -22.80
N PRO A 3 8.42 40.64 -21.86
CA PRO A 3 9.84 40.86 -21.57
C PRO A 3 10.21 41.24 -20.12
N HIS A 4 11.35 40.69 -19.71
CA HIS A 4 12.45 41.21 -18.86
C HIS A 4 12.34 42.57 -18.12
N ARG A 5 12.81 42.59 -16.86
CA ARG A 5 14.06 43.25 -16.39
C ARG A 5 14.28 42.98 -14.89
N HIS A 6 15.41 42.38 -14.51
CA HIS A 6 16.61 43.02 -13.93
C HIS A 6 16.37 43.80 -12.62
N ASN A 7 16.99 43.34 -11.53
CA ASN A 7 17.56 44.23 -10.52
C ASN A 7 18.87 43.67 -9.94
N THR A 8 19.93 44.42 -10.26
CA THR A 8 21.27 44.49 -9.69
C THR A 8 21.23 44.88 -8.19
N CYS A 9 22.02 44.23 -7.32
CA CYS A 9 23.40 44.58 -6.93
C CYS A 9 23.50 45.77 -5.95
N LEU A 10 23.92 45.52 -4.71
CA LEU A 10 24.67 46.41 -3.78
C LEU A 10 24.91 45.61 -2.47
N ARG A 11 26.08 45.02 -2.21
CA ARG A 11 27.41 45.59 -1.90
C ARG A 11 27.43 46.29 -0.53
N ALA A 12 27.97 45.61 0.48
CA ALA A 12 28.73 46.20 1.58
C ALA A 12 29.48 45.09 2.33
N GLY A 13 30.79 44.99 2.10
CA GLY A 13 31.72 44.44 3.09
C GLY A 13 32.15 45.54 4.06
N ILE A 14 33.14 45.21 4.91
CA ILE A 14 33.77 46.01 5.99
C ILE A 14 33.17 45.64 7.36
N PHE A 15 33.89 45.33 8.44
CA PHE A 15 35.31 45.08 8.74
C PHE A 15 35.36 44.79 10.26
N LEU A 16 36.35 44.01 10.70
CA LEU A 16 36.99 44.09 12.03
C LEU A 16 36.15 43.89 13.32
N SER A 17 36.55 42.91 14.13
CA SER A 17 37.43 43.16 15.29
C SER A 17 37.13 42.23 16.47
N LEU A 18 38.08 41.32 16.70
CA LEU A 18 38.64 40.89 17.98
C LEU A 18 37.82 41.04 19.29
N ALA A 19 37.48 39.87 19.83
CA ALA A 19 38.00 39.31 21.08
C ALA A 19 37.57 39.88 22.46
N SER A 20 37.10 38.91 23.26
CA SER A 20 37.35 38.70 24.71
C SER A 20 36.19 39.03 25.69
N PRO A 21 36.19 38.51 26.94
CA PRO A 21 35.14 37.60 27.41
C PRO A 21 34.51 38.04 28.75
N SER A 22 33.33 37.54 29.10
CA SER A 22 32.90 37.12 30.47
C SER A 22 31.37 37.02 30.59
N PRO A 23 30.87 36.23 31.56
CA PRO A 23 29.53 35.67 31.53
C PRO A 23 28.56 36.45 32.42
N VAL A 24 27.37 36.77 31.92
CA VAL A 24 26.26 37.17 32.79
C VAL A 24 24.95 36.58 32.27
N PHE A 25 24.40 35.70 33.11
CA PHE A 25 23.03 35.24 33.16
C PHE A 25 22.04 36.39 32.92
N ILE A 26 21.22 36.33 31.86
CA ILE A 26 19.83 36.81 31.91
C ILE A 26 18.94 35.79 31.21
N THR A 27 17.96 35.37 31.98
CA THR A 27 16.90 34.41 31.76
C THR A 27 15.84 34.87 30.76
N LEU A 28 15.43 33.92 29.91
CA LEU A 28 14.04 33.56 29.60
C LEU A 28 13.12 34.64 28.97
N HIS A 29 13.03 34.67 27.64
CA HIS A 29 11.75 34.59 26.92
C HIS A 29 11.94 34.52 25.38
N SER A 30 11.13 33.69 24.74
CA SER A 30 10.78 33.77 23.31
C SER A 30 11.80 33.27 22.27
N LEU A 31 11.93 31.94 22.15
CA LEU A 31 12.33 31.27 20.91
C LEU A 31 11.45 30.04 20.63
N ARG A 32 10.13 30.25 20.56
CA ARG A 32 9.28 29.45 19.66
C ARG A 32 9.58 29.94 18.24
N SER A 33 10.52 29.33 17.50
CA SER A 33 10.55 29.41 16.01
C SER A 33 11.68 28.71 15.25
N ILE A 34 12.57 27.90 15.84
CA ILE A 34 13.70 27.34 15.04
C ILE A 34 13.99 25.86 15.36
N CYS A 35 12.96 25.00 15.35
CA CYS A 35 13.15 23.54 15.36
C CYS A 35 12.21 22.80 14.37
N TYR A 36 11.77 23.47 13.30
CA TYR A 36 10.81 22.91 12.35
C TYR A 36 11.34 22.84 10.90
N THR A 37 12.63 22.52 10.69
CA THR A 37 13.13 22.24 9.33
C THR A 37 14.17 21.11 9.25
N ALA A 38 14.55 20.46 10.36
CA ALA A 38 15.59 19.41 10.36
C ALA A 38 15.07 18.00 10.71
N PHE A 39 13.79 17.70 10.50
CA PHE A 39 13.23 16.35 10.69
C PHE A 39 12.52 15.78 9.45
N PHE A 40 12.60 16.46 8.31
CA PHE A 40 11.84 16.12 7.10
C PHE A 40 12.67 15.46 5.98
N ILE A 41 13.96 15.19 6.21
CA ILE A 41 14.83 14.52 5.23
C ILE A 41 15.60 13.38 5.90
N LEU A 42 14.89 12.36 6.39
CA LEU A 42 15.42 10.98 6.50
C LEU A 42 14.34 9.94 6.83
N ARG A 43 13.24 9.91 6.06
CA ARG A 43 12.52 8.65 5.86
C ARG A 43 12.62 8.28 4.40
N ALA A 44 13.84 7.88 4.01
CA ALA A 44 14.01 7.00 2.87
C ALA A 44 13.09 5.80 3.14
N THR A 45 12.01 5.72 2.36
CA THR A 45 11.07 4.62 2.35
C THR A 45 11.85 3.39 1.87
N SER A 46 12.47 2.68 2.81
CA SER A 46 12.86 1.29 2.59
C SER A 46 11.60 0.53 2.23
N ARG A 47 11.30 0.45 0.93
CA ARG A 47 10.27 -0.41 0.35
C ARG A 47 10.74 -1.83 0.60
N ARG A 48 10.47 -2.32 1.81
CA ARG A 48 10.92 -3.63 2.28
C ARG A 48 10.14 -4.64 1.46
N GLU A 49 10.76 -5.17 0.41
CA GLU A 49 10.21 -6.30 -0.35
C GLU A 49 9.92 -7.42 0.63
N ARG A 50 8.65 -7.83 0.72
CA ARG A 50 8.24 -8.93 1.58
C ARG A 50 8.38 -10.21 0.78
N LYS A 51 8.98 -11.24 1.38
CA LYS A 51 9.07 -12.58 0.79
C LYS A 51 8.29 -13.54 1.66
N VAL A 52 7.52 -14.41 1.02
CA VAL A 52 6.76 -15.48 1.67
C VAL A 52 7.51 -16.78 1.43
N ASN A 53 7.95 -17.44 2.49
CA ASN A 53 8.65 -18.72 2.38
C ASN A 53 7.63 -19.85 2.45
N PHE A 54 7.42 -20.55 1.34
CA PHE A 54 6.43 -21.63 1.22
C PHE A 54 7.00 -22.82 0.45
N ALA A 55 6.86 -24.04 0.99
CA ALA A 55 7.37 -25.28 0.39
C ALA A 55 8.86 -25.22 -0.04
N GLY A 56 9.69 -24.51 0.74
CA GLY A 56 11.12 -24.31 0.44
C GLY A 56 11.41 -23.29 -0.67
N LYS A 57 10.39 -22.60 -1.20
CA LYS A 57 10.51 -21.52 -2.17
C LYS A 57 10.27 -20.16 -1.51
N ASN A 58 11.03 -19.15 -1.95
CA ASN A 58 10.86 -17.77 -1.52
C ASN A 58 10.03 -17.03 -2.57
N ILE A 59 8.76 -16.79 -2.29
CA ILE A 59 7.80 -16.14 -3.19
C ILE A 59 7.87 -14.63 -2.96
N GLU A 60 8.04 -13.87 -4.04
CA GLU A 60 8.11 -12.42 -3.96
C GLU A 60 6.73 -11.79 -3.84
N THR A 61 6.57 -10.90 -2.86
CA THR A 61 5.35 -10.12 -2.65
C THR A 61 5.64 -8.62 -2.60
N ASP A 62 4.64 -7.81 -2.93
CA ASP A 62 4.72 -6.35 -2.79
C ASP A 62 4.57 -5.93 -1.32
N GLY A 63 4.79 -4.65 -1.01
CA GLY A 63 4.72 -4.10 0.35
C GLY A 63 3.36 -4.29 1.06
N GLU A 64 2.30 -4.59 0.29
CA GLU A 64 0.95 -4.88 0.77
C GLU A 64 0.62 -6.38 0.85
N GLY A 65 1.55 -7.27 0.47
CA GLY A 65 1.36 -8.73 0.51
C GLY A 65 0.70 -9.36 -0.72
N TYR A 66 0.64 -8.64 -1.86
CA TYR A 66 0.22 -9.22 -3.14
C TYR A 66 1.38 -9.98 -3.78
N LEU A 67 1.10 -11.12 -4.41
CA LEU A 67 2.11 -11.84 -5.19
C LEU A 67 2.53 -11.02 -6.40
N LYS A 68 3.85 -10.93 -6.65
CA LYS A 68 4.37 -10.30 -7.87
C LYS A 68 4.11 -11.19 -9.09
N HIS A 69 4.24 -12.49 -8.92
CA HIS A 69 4.07 -13.48 -9.99
C HIS A 69 2.87 -14.38 -9.69
N PRO A 70 1.75 -14.26 -10.43
CA PRO A 70 0.57 -15.12 -10.23
C PRO A 70 0.82 -16.61 -10.55
N ALA A 71 1.93 -16.93 -11.23
CA ALA A 71 2.40 -18.29 -11.49
C ALA A 71 2.97 -18.99 -10.24
N ASP A 72 3.43 -18.23 -9.24
CA ASP A 72 3.94 -18.80 -7.99
C ASP A 72 2.82 -19.25 -7.04
N TRP A 73 1.57 -18.90 -7.36
CA TRP A 73 0.42 -19.28 -6.57
C TRP A 73 0.11 -20.78 -6.73
N SER A 74 -0.19 -21.42 -5.60
CA SER A 74 -0.72 -22.77 -5.52
C SER A 74 -1.90 -22.84 -4.56
N VAL A 75 -2.70 -23.90 -4.67
CA VAL A 75 -3.82 -24.17 -3.74
C VAL A 75 -3.32 -24.25 -2.30
N GLU A 76 -2.13 -24.78 -2.07
CA GLU A 76 -1.56 -24.89 -0.72
C GLU A 76 -1.04 -23.55 -0.18
N LEU A 77 -0.67 -22.62 -1.06
CA LEU A 77 -0.23 -21.28 -0.68
C LEU A 77 -1.40 -20.39 -0.27
N ALA A 78 -2.58 -20.56 -0.87
CA ALA A 78 -3.75 -19.72 -0.61
C ALA A 78 -4.14 -19.65 0.89
N PRO A 79 -4.20 -20.77 1.66
CA PRO A 79 -4.40 -20.73 3.10
C PRO A 79 -3.35 -19.93 3.86
N HIS A 80 -2.09 -20.00 3.42
CA HIS A 80 -1.01 -19.24 4.05
C HIS A 80 -1.19 -17.73 3.83
N ILE A 81 -1.57 -17.31 2.62
CA ILE A 81 -1.90 -15.91 2.32
C ILE A 81 -3.14 -15.46 3.10
N ALA A 82 -4.19 -16.30 3.17
CA ALA A 82 -5.41 -15.98 3.90
C ALA A 82 -5.17 -15.81 5.39
N ALA A 83 -4.29 -16.63 5.99
CA ALA A 83 -3.89 -16.49 7.39
C ALA A 83 -3.18 -15.16 7.67
N LEU A 84 -2.42 -14.61 6.70
CA LEU A 84 -1.80 -13.28 6.82
C LEU A 84 -2.82 -12.14 6.79
N GLU A 85 -4.03 -12.39 6.27
CA GLU A 85 -5.15 -11.44 6.24
C GLU A 85 -6.18 -11.76 7.34
N ASP A 86 -5.85 -12.61 8.31
CA ASP A 86 -6.74 -13.06 9.39
C ASP A 86 -8.04 -13.73 8.88
N ILE A 87 -7.98 -14.38 7.71
CA ILE A 87 -9.10 -15.12 7.11
C ILE A 87 -8.87 -16.62 7.19
N THR A 88 -9.88 -17.35 7.68
CA THR A 88 -9.93 -18.81 7.57
C THR A 88 -10.67 -19.20 6.29
N LEU A 89 -9.98 -19.89 5.38
CA LEU A 89 -10.59 -20.35 4.13
C LEU A 89 -11.56 -21.51 4.38
N THR A 90 -12.85 -21.20 4.23
CA THR A 90 -13.93 -22.20 4.12
C THR A 90 -14.28 -22.44 2.65
N ASP A 91 -15.13 -23.42 2.36
CA ASP A 91 -15.59 -23.72 1.00
C ASP A 91 -16.18 -22.49 0.29
N ALA A 92 -16.92 -21.65 1.02
CA ALA A 92 -17.46 -20.41 0.49
C ALA A 92 -16.38 -19.39 0.08
N HIS A 93 -15.25 -19.35 0.79
CA HIS A 93 -14.12 -18.51 0.40
C HIS A 93 -13.45 -19.06 -0.85
N TRP A 94 -13.28 -20.39 -0.93
CA TRP A 94 -12.73 -21.07 -2.09
C TRP A 94 -13.56 -20.83 -3.36
N GLU A 95 -14.89 -20.86 -3.25
CA GLU A 95 -15.80 -20.54 -4.36
C GLU A 95 -15.49 -19.16 -4.97
N VAL A 96 -15.24 -18.15 -4.13
CA VAL A 96 -14.93 -16.78 -4.55
C VAL A 96 -13.50 -16.67 -5.09
N VAL A 97 -12.52 -17.22 -4.37
CA VAL A 97 -11.09 -17.17 -4.73
C VAL A 97 -10.84 -17.84 -6.08
N ASN A 98 -11.40 -19.04 -6.29
CA ASN A 98 -11.26 -19.78 -7.53
C ASN A 98 -11.94 -19.03 -8.69
N PHE A 99 -13.13 -18.46 -8.46
CA PHE A 99 -13.81 -17.66 -9.48
C PHE A 99 -12.97 -16.46 -9.92
N VAL A 100 -12.42 -15.70 -8.96
CA VAL A 100 -11.57 -14.53 -9.26
C VAL A 100 -10.32 -14.95 -10.03
N ARG A 101 -9.72 -16.09 -9.69
CA ARG A 101 -8.55 -16.64 -10.37
C ARG A 101 -8.87 -17.10 -11.80
N GLU A 102 -9.92 -17.89 -11.98
CA GLU A 102 -10.40 -18.34 -13.30
C GLU A 102 -10.66 -17.15 -14.22
N PHE A 103 -11.37 -16.13 -13.71
CA PHE A 103 -11.64 -14.91 -14.44
C PHE A 103 -10.35 -14.18 -14.85
N TYR A 104 -9.34 -14.11 -13.96
CA TYR A 104 -8.06 -13.52 -14.32
C TYR A 104 -7.31 -14.33 -15.37
N LEU A 105 -7.36 -15.67 -15.31
CA LEU A 105 -6.72 -16.51 -16.32
C LEU A 105 -7.38 -16.36 -17.71
N GLU A 106 -8.69 -16.09 -17.74
CA GLU A 106 -9.44 -15.89 -18.99
C GLU A 106 -9.29 -14.46 -19.55
N PHE A 107 -9.40 -13.43 -18.70
CA PHE A 107 -9.47 -12.03 -19.14
C PHE A 107 -8.21 -11.20 -18.82
N ASN A 108 -7.21 -11.79 -18.16
CA ASN A 108 -5.98 -11.15 -17.67
C ASN A 108 -6.23 -9.88 -16.84
N THR A 109 -7.40 -9.81 -16.18
CA THR A 109 -7.83 -8.67 -15.39
C THR A 109 -8.67 -9.13 -14.21
N SER A 110 -8.63 -8.41 -13.09
CA SER A 110 -9.40 -8.77 -11.89
C SER A 110 -10.85 -8.26 -12.00
N PRO A 111 -11.85 -9.05 -11.62
CA PRO A 111 -13.25 -8.64 -11.69
C PRO A 111 -13.56 -7.56 -10.64
N ALA A 112 -14.38 -6.58 -11.03
CA ALA A 112 -14.89 -5.58 -10.10
C ALA A 112 -15.93 -6.18 -9.13
N ILE A 113 -16.11 -5.56 -7.96
CA ILE A 113 -17.04 -6.06 -6.93
C ILE A 113 -18.47 -6.26 -7.44
N ARG A 114 -18.99 -5.32 -8.24
CA ARG A 114 -20.35 -5.41 -8.81
C ARG A 114 -20.51 -6.63 -9.72
N MET A 115 -19.45 -7.00 -10.46
CA MET A 115 -19.46 -8.19 -11.31
C MET A 115 -19.37 -9.46 -10.47
N LEU A 116 -18.50 -9.48 -9.46
CA LEU A 116 -18.34 -10.62 -8.55
C LEU A 116 -19.68 -10.99 -7.89
N VAL A 117 -20.38 -10.00 -7.32
CA VAL A 117 -21.70 -10.19 -6.68
C VAL A 117 -22.69 -10.83 -7.66
N LYS A 118 -22.81 -10.29 -8.88
CA LYS A 118 -23.72 -10.82 -9.91
C LYS A 118 -23.34 -12.23 -10.38
N ALA A 119 -22.05 -12.51 -10.54
CA ALA A 119 -21.58 -13.82 -10.97
C ALA A 119 -21.80 -14.89 -9.89
N MET A 120 -21.55 -14.54 -8.63
CA MET A 120 -21.85 -15.41 -7.48
C MET A 120 -23.35 -15.67 -7.35
N ALA A 121 -24.19 -14.65 -7.55
CA ALA A 121 -25.65 -14.79 -7.57
C ALA A 121 -26.11 -15.77 -8.66
N LYS A 122 -25.51 -15.69 -9.85
CA LYS A 122 -25.84 -16.55 -10.98
C LYS A 122 -25.37 -18.00 -10.80
N LYS A 123 -24.18 -18.21 -10.23
CA LYS A 123 -23.55 -19.55 -10.11
C LYS A 123 -24.04 -20.31 -8.87
N TYR A 124 -24.28 -19.62 -7.75
CA TYR A 124 -24.58 -20.23 -6.46
C TYR A 124 -25.91 -19.77 -5.85
N GLY A 125 -26.67 -18.91 -6.53
CA GLY A 125 -27.95 -18.36 -6.06
C GLY A 125 -27.81 -17.00 -5.36
N GLU A 126 -28.93 -16.28 -5.27
CA GLU A 126 -28.97 -14.92 -4.71
C GLU A 126 -28.54 -14.85 -3.24
N GLU A 127 -28.71 -15.93 -2.48
CA GLU A 127 -28.28 -15.98 -1.08
C GLU A 127 -26.77 -15.82 -0.90
N LYS A 128 -25.99 -16.46 -1.79
CA LYS A 128 -24.52 -16.36 -1.81
C LYS A 128 -24.01 -15.18 -2.65
N GLY A 129 -24.83 -14.69 -3.58
CA GLY A 129 -24.56 -13.53 -4.41
C GLY A 129 -24.94 -12.18 -3.79
N ASN A 130 -24.87 -12.05 -2.47
CA ASN A 130 -25.22 -10.82 -1.77
C ASN A 130 -23.96 -10.08 -1.31
N SER A 131 -23.89 -8.77 -1.55
CA SER A 131 -22.81 -7.92 -1.02
C SER A 131 -22.60 -8.14 0.49
N ARG A 132 -23.68 -8.21 1.28
CA ARG A 132 -23.60 -8.45 2.73
C ARG A 132 -22.96 -9.81 3.06
N TYR A 133 -23.24 -10.84 2.28
CA TYR A 133 -22.64 -12.16 2.46
C TYR A 133 -21.14 -12.12 2.16
N LEU A 134 -20.75 -11.51 1.04
CA LEU A 134 -19.34 -11.38 0.66
C LEU A 134 -18.54 -10.53 1.65
N PHE A 135 -19.11 -9.46 2.22
CA PHE A 135 -18.46 -8.67 3.27
C PHE A 135 -18.35 -9.40 4.61
N ARG A 136 -19.18 -10.43 4.87
CA ARG A 136 -19.00 -11.30 6.04
C ARG A 136 -17.85 -12.27 5.87
N LEU A 137 -17.64 -12.78 4.65
CA LEU A 137 -16.50 -13.63 4.32
C LEU A 137 -15.19 -12.83 4.28
N PHE A 138 -15.24 -11.64 3.68
CA PHE A 138 -14.07 -10.79 3.45
C PHE A 138 -14.32 -9.38 4.05
N PRO A 139 -13.97 -9.16 5.32
CA PRO A 139 -14.30 -7.94 6.06
C PRO A 139 -13.60 -6.68 5.51
N ASP A 140 -12.37 -6.78 5.02
CA ASP A 140 -11.63 -5.63 4.47
C ASP A 140 -11.93 -5.35 2.99
N GLY A 141 -12.84 -6.13 2.41
CA GLY A 141 -13.32 -5.96 1.07
C GLY A 141 -13.18 -7.24 0.24
N PRO A 142 -14.30 -7.81 -0.24
CA PRO A 142 -14.31 -9.06 -1.00
C PRO A 142 -13.45 -9.04 -2.27
N ALA A 143 -13.51 -7.96 -3.05
CA ALA A 143 -12.66 -7.86 -4.24
C ALA A 143 -11.16 -7.79 -3.87
N LYS A 144 -10.82 -7.03 -2.82
CA LYS A 144 -9.43 -6.79 -2.41
C LYS A 144 -8.79 -8.05 -1.82
N GLN A 145 -9.46 -8.67 -0.85
CA GLN A 145 -8.95 -9.84 -0.14
C GLN A 145 -9.01 -11.10 -1.01
N ALA A 146 -10.09 -11.31 -1.77
CA ALA A 146 -10.16 -12.47 -2.67
C ALA A 146 -9.09 -12.40 -3.77
N THR A 147 -8.81 -11.22 -4.34
CA THR A 147 -7.73 -11.04 -5.33
C THR A 147 -6.36 -11.35 -4.74
N LYS A 148 -6.10 -10.91 -3.49
CA LYS A 148 -4.85 -11.19 -2.80
C LYS A 148 -4.68 -12.69 -2.54
N ILE A 149 -5.71 -13.33 -1.97
CA ILE A 149 -5.69 -14.78 -1.66
C ILE A 149 -5.61 -15.62 -2.94
N ALA A 150 -6.22 -15.18 -4.04
CA ALA A 150 -6.11 -15.79 -5.36
C ALA A 150 -4.70 -15.66 -5.98
N GLY A 151 -3.78 -14.96 -5.30
CA GLY A 151 -2.40 -14.75 -5.72
C GLY A 151 -2.27 -13.86 -6.94
N LEU A 152 -3.22 -12.95 -7.14
CA LEU A 152 -3.20 -12.03 -8.27
C LEU A 152 -2.44 -10.75 -7.90
N PRO A 153 -1.77 -10.10 -8.87
CA PRO A 153 -1.09 -8.84 -8.63
C PRO A 153 -2.10 -7.73 -8.29
N LYS A 154 -1.63 -6.68 -7.61
CA LYS A 154 -2.47 -5.54 -7.22
C LYS A 154 -3.13 -4.91 -8.47
N PRO A 155 -4.46 -4.75 -8.51
CA PRO A 155 -5.13 -4.12 -9.63
C PRO A 155 -4.71 -2.65 -9.75
N ALA A 156 -4.36 -2.21 -10.96
CA ALA A 156 -3.81 -0.88 -11.22
C ALA A 156 -4.81 0.29 -10.99
N LYS A 157 -6.10 0.00 -10.85
CA LYS A 157 -7.15 0.98 -10.56
C LYS A 157 -8.13 0.41 -9.53
N CYS A 158 -8.11 0.96 -8.32
CA CYS A 158 -9.26 0.88 -7.43
C CYS A 158 -10.36 1.77 -8.03
N LEU A 159 -11.48 1.20 -8.49
CA LEU A 159 -12.67 1.93 -8.95
C LEU A 159 -13.74 1.95 -7.87
#